data_AF-A0A661LP67-F1
#
_entry.id   AF-A0A661LP67-F1
#
_cell.length_a   1.000
_cell.length_b   1.000
_cell.length_c   1.000
_cell.angle_alpha   90.00
_cell.angle_beta   90.00
_cell.angle_gamma   90.00
#
_symmetry.space_group_name_H-M   'P 1'
#
loop_
_entity.id
_entity.type
_entity.pdbx_description
1 polymer ?
#
loop_
_entity_poly.entity_id
_entity_poly.type
_entity_poly.pdbx_seq_one_letter_code
_entity_poly.pdbx_strand_id
1 'polypeptide(L)'
;MLESRTESAKAGRSVTLVGVLVNAFLILFKFLAGVFGQSQALIADAVHSISDLFTDFVVLLGLRIGRKAPDEEHPFGHARIETLASATVGLALIATALYLGIQAALNIYRHTEYHPTGLALIGAAVSIALKEGLYHYTVHTGRRIKSQLVVANAWHQRSDALSSVAVLLGVVGARLKPTWHILDSFAALLVSFFIVKVGLDILRTTLREFTDTAPQPEILNKIANCIRSVEGVIDMHDLRVRTSGGLYQMETHIVVDGALTVTEGHRIAKAAESCLAEEVPDLDQIIVHVDPAIEEKKTE
;
A
#
# COMPACT_ATOMS: atom_id res chain seq x y z
N MET A 1 21.31 -7.19 -3.99
CA MET A 1 20.04 -6.68 -4.53
C MET A 1 18.99 -7.78 -4.77
N LEU A 2 19.31 -8.84 -5.53
CA LEU A 2 18.40 -9.98 -5.79
C LEU A 2 17.97 -10.73 -4.51
N GLU A 3 18.87 -10.93 -3.54
CA GLU A 3 18.53 -11.56 -2.25
C GLU A 3 17.58 -10.70 -1.39
N SER A 4 17.72 -9.36 -1.43
CA SER A 4 16.81 -8.45 -0.74
C SER A 4 15.39 -8.50 -1.35
N ARG A 5 15.30 -8.64 -2.68
CA ARG A 5 14.03 -8.79 -3.40
C ARG A 5 13.32 -10.10 -3.07
N THR A 6 14.05 -11.22 -3.01
CA THR A 6 13.46 -12.52 -2.68
C THR A 6 13.01 -12.58 -1.22
N GLU A 7 13.78 -12.02 -0.28
CA GLU A 7 13.37 -11.91 1.12
C GLU A 7 12.14 -11.01 1.29
N SER A 8 12.10 -9.87 0.59
CA SER A 8 10.93 -8.98 0.58
C SER A 8 9.69 -9.66 0.01
N ALA A 9 9.83 -10.43 -1.08
CA ALA A 9 8.76 -11.23 -1.69
C ALA A 9 8.23 -12.32 -0.76
N LYS A 10 9.11 -13.05 -0.08
CA LYS A 10 8.72 -14.03 0.93
C LYS A 10 7.98 -13.36 2.09
N ALA A 11 8.50 -12.26 2.62
CA ALA A 11 7.88 -11.54 3.73
C ALA A 11 6.46 -11.04 3.38
N GLY A 12 6.31 -10.39 2.21
CA GLY A 12 5.00 -9.94 1.72
C GLY A 12 4.01 -11.10 1.57
N ARG A 13 4.44 -12.20 0.94
CA ARG A 13 3.60 -13.40 0.77
C ARG A 13 3.21 -14.03 2.11
N SER A 14 4.16 -14.19 3.03
CA SER A 14 3.89 -14.80 4.34
C SER A 14 2.89 -13.99 5.14
N VAL A 15 3.04 -12.67 5.18
CA VAL A 15 2.09 -11.78 5.89
C VAL A 15 0.69 -11.87 5.30
N THR A 16 0.57 -11.81 3.97
CA THR A 16 -0.75 -11.91 3.33
C THR A 16 -1.36 -13.29 3.55
N LEU A 17 -0.57 -14.38 3.55
CA LEU A 17 -1.05 -15.73 3.87
C LEU A 17 -1.54 -15.83 5.32
N VAL A 18 -0.83 -15.24 6.27
CA VAL A 18 -1.28 -15.15 7.67
C VAL A 18 -2.62 -14.40 7.73
N GLY A 19 -2.76 -13.29 7.01
CA GLY A 19 -4.01 -12.55 6.92
C GLY A 19 -5.17 -13.39 6.37
N VAL A 20 -4.95 -14.10 5.26
CA VAL A 20 -5.92 -15.03 4.65
C VAL A 20 -6.34 -16.12 5.63
N LEU A 21 -5.40 -16.72 6.37
CA LEU A 21 -5.70 -17.76 7.36
C LEU A 21 -6.51 -17.22 8.53
N VAL A 22 -6.16 -16.03 9.03
CA VAL A 22 -6.92 -15.36 10.10
C VAL A 22 -8.32 -15.00 9.64
N ASN A 23 -8.48 -14.46 8.42
CA ASN A 23 -9.79 -14.13 7.86
C ASN A 23 -10.63 -15.38 7.60
N ALA A 24 -10.04 -16.46 7.07
CA ALA A 24 -10.73 -17.75 6.91
C ALA A 24 -11.21 -18.32 8.26
N PHE A 25 -10.38 -18.23 9.30
CA PHE A 25 -10.76 -18.61 10.66
C PHE A 25 -11.92 -17.74 11.19
N LEU A 26 -11.86 -16.42 11.00
CA LEU A 26 -12.92 -15.49 11.42
C LEU A 26 -14.25 -15.77 10.70
N ILE A 27 -14.24 -16.05 9.40
CA ILE A 27 -15.43 -16.44 8.64
C ILE A 27 -16.07 -17.69 9.26
N LEU A 28 -15.27 -18.73 9.48
CA LEU A 28 -15.76 -19.99 10.06
C LEU A 28 -16.32 -19.77 11.47
N PHE A 29 -15.59 -19.02 12.30
CA PHE A 29 -16.01 -18.70 13.66
C PHE A 29 -17.34 -17.93 13.69
N LYS A 30 -17.47 -16.85 12.90
CA LYS A 30 -18.69 -16.04 12.80
C LYS A 30 -19.87 -16.86 12.27
N PHE A 31 -19.64 -17.70 11.27
CA PHE A 31 -20.67 -18.56 10.70
C PHE A 31 -21.19 -19.57 11.74
N LEU A 32 -20.30 -20.30 12.42
CA LEU A 32 -20.69 -21.27 13.45
C LEU A 32 -21.38 -20.57 14.64
N ALA A 33 -20.85 -19.44 15.09
CA ALA A 33 -21.47 -18.64 16.15
C ALA A 33 -22.85 -18.10 15.73
N GLY A 34 -23.04 -17.76 14.46
CA GLY A 34 -24.32 -17.34 13.91
C GLY A 34 -25.34 -18.48 13.85
N VAL A 35 -24.93 -19.68 13.42
CA VAL A 35 -25.82 -20.86 13.36
C VAL A 35 -26.21 -21.33 14.76
N PHE A 36 -25.24 -21.56 15.65
CA PHE A 36 -25.52 -22.03 17.01
C PHE A 36 -26.18 -20.94 17.87
N GLY A 37 -25.84 -19.68 17.65
CA GLY A 37 -26.45 -18.53 18.32
C GLY A 37 -27.75 -18.05 17.68
N GLN A 38 -28.24 -18.72 16.63
CA GLN A 38 -29.44 -18.36 15.85
C GLN A 38 -29.48 -16.88 15.44
N SER A 39 -28.32 -16.31 15.10
CA SER A 39 -28.15 -14.89 14.82
C SER A 39 -27.90 -14.65 13.33
N GLN A 40 -28.92 -14.11 12.66
CA GLN A 40 -28.84 -13.69 11.25
C GLN A 40 -27.80 -12.59 11.03
N ALA A 41 -27.57 -11.74 12.04
CA ALA A 41 -26.55 -10.69 11.98
C ALA A 41 -25.12 -11.26 11.90
N LEU A 42 -24.81 -12.29 12.69
CA LEU A 42 -23.51 -12.97 12.65
C LEU A 42 -23.29 -13.73 11.33
N ILE A 43 -24.34 -14.31 10.76
CA ILE A 43 -24.28 -14.98 9.45
C ILE A 43 -24.02 -13.93 8.34
N ALA A 44 -24.70 -12.79 8.37
CA ALA A 44 -24.47 -11.71 7.41
C ALA A 44 -23.03 -11.15 7.52
N ASP A 45 -22.50 -11.00 8.73
CA ASP A 45 -21.12 -10.57 8.96
C ASP A 45 -20.08 -11.63 8.50
N ALA A 46 -20.40 -12.92 8.59
CA ALA A 46 -19.59 -13.99 8.00
C ALA A 46 -19.56 -13.89 6.46
N VAL A 47 -20.70 -13.63 5.82
CA VAL A 47 -20.76 -13.40 4.36
C VAL A 47 -19.98 -12.16 3.95
N HIS A 48 -20.06 -11.08 4.73
CA HIS A 48 -19.24 -9.89 4.49
C HIS A 48 -17.74 -10.21 4.56
N SER A 49 -17.33 -11.02 5.54
CA SER A 49 -15.93 -11.45 5.70
C SER A 49 -15.43 -12.32 4.52
N ILE A 50 -16.32 -12.90 3.68
CA ILE A 50 -15.92 -13.57 2.43
C ILE A 50 -15.47 -12.55 1.38
N SER A 51 -16.10 -11.37 1.32
CA SER A 51 -15.65 -10.28 0.45
C SER A 51 -14.25 -9.80 0.84
N ASP A 52 -13.92 -9.80 2.14
CA ASP A 52 -12.55 -9.51 2.61
C ASP A 52 -11.54 -10.52 2.07
N LEU A 53 -11.91 -11.81 2.07
CA LEU A 53 -11.07 -12.88 1.53
C LEU A 53 -10.82 -12.72 0.03
N PHE A 54 -11.79 -12.16 -0.71
CA PHE A 54 -11.60 -11.81 -2.12
C PHE A 54 -10.56 -10.69 -2.29
N THR A 55 -10.59 -9.66 -1.45
CA THR A 55 -9.58 -8.59 -1.45
C THR A 55 -8.19 -9.13 -1.11
N ASP A 56 -8.09 -10.03 -0.13
CA ASP A 56 -6.83 -10.72 0.19
C ASP A 56 -6.30 -11.53 -1.01
N PHE A 57 -7.18 -12.16 -1.79
CA PHE A 57 -6.80 -12.87 -3.00
C PHE A 57 -6.25 -11.92 -4.07
N VAL A 58 -6.86 -10.75 -4.27
CA VAL A 58 -6.34 -9.70 -5.16
C VAL A 58 -4.94 -9.26 -4.71
N VAL A 59 -4.72 -9.11 -3.40
CA VAL A 59 -3.42 -8.76 -2.82
C VAL A 59 -2.39 -9.87 -3.06
N LEU A 60 -2.74 -11.13 -2.82
CA LEU A 60 -1.85 -12.27 -3.09
C LEU A 60 -1.45 -12.36 -4.56
N LEU A 61 -2.43 -12.21 -5.46
CA LEU A 61 -2.21 -12.28 -6.89
C LEU A 61 -1.36 -11.09 -7.37
N GLY A 62 -1.68 -9.88 -6.91
CA GLY A 62 -0.94 -8.66 -7.21
C GLY A 62 0.52 -8.74 -6.77
N LEU A 63 0.80 -9.27 -5.57
CA LEU A 63 2.17 -9.52 -5.10
C LEU A 63 2.88 -10.60 -5.91
N ARG A 64 2.19 -11.69 -6.23
CA ARG A 64 2.78 -12.82 -6.96
C ARG A 64 3.17 -12.42 -8.37
N ILE A 65 2.30 -11.70 -9.07
CA ILE A 65 2.54 -11.27 -10.44
C ILE A 65 3.48 -10.05 -10.44
N GLY A 66 3.22 -9.06 -9.58
CA GLY A 66 3.97 -7.81 -9.54
C GLY A 66 5.46 -7.97 -9.24
N ARG A 67 5.83 -9.04 -8.53
CA ARG A 67 7.22 -9.35 -8.16
C ARG A 67 7.89 -10.38 -9.06
N LYS A 68 7.25 -10.73 -10.18
CA LYS A 68 7.88 -11.56 -11.21
C LYS A 68 9.01 -10.77 -11.88
N ALA A 69 10.12 -11.46 -12.16
CA ALA A 69 11.22 -10.90 -12.93
C ALA A 69 10.76 -10.45 -14.34
N PRO A 70 11.52 -9.57 -15.02
CA PRO A 70 11.28 -9.24 -16.42
C PRO A 70 11.19 -10.48 -17.32
N ASP A 71 10.31 -10.40 -18.32
CA ASP A 71 10.19 -11.39 -19.39
C ASP A 71 10.09 -10.70 -20.76
N GLU A 72 9.94 -11.47 -21.83
CA GLU A 72 9.95 -10.96 -23.20
C GLU A 72 8.80 -9.96 -23.47
N GLU A 73 7.64 -10.16 -22.85
CA GLU A 73 6.49 -9.25 -22.97
C GLU A 73 6.62 -8.03 -22.05
N HIS A 74 7.35 -8.16 -20.92
CA HIS A 74 7.54 -7.10 -19.93
C HIS A 74 9.03 -6.89 -19.59
N PRO A 75 9.82 -6.22 -20.45
CA PRO A 75 11.26 -6.02 -20.24
C PRO A 75 11.63 -5.19 -19.01
N PHE A 76 10.71 -4.33 -18.55
CA PHE A 76 10.87 -3.55 -17.32
C PHE A 76 10.34 -4.27 -16.07
N GLY A 77 9.84 -5.50 -16.21
CA GLY A 77 9.23 -6.27 -15.15
C GLY A 77 7.76 -5.96 -14.91
N HIS A 78 7.20 -6.58 -13.87
CA HIS A 78 5.76 -6.60 -13.60
C HIS A 78 5.32 -5.66 -12.47
N ALA A 79 6.22 -4.84 -11.93
CA ALA A 79 5.99 -4.03 -10.73
C ALA A 79 4.72 -3.17 -10.79
N ARG A 80 4.35 -2.66 -11.97
CA ARG A 80 3.12 -1.88 -12.18
C ARG A 80 1.82 -2.66 -11.88
N ILE A 81 1.86 -3.99 -11.89
CA ILE A 81 0.71 -4.82 -11.51
C ILE A 81 0.44 -4.72 -10.00
N GLU A 82 1.49 -4.56 -9.18
CA GLU A 82 1.35 -4.26 -7.75
C GLU A 82 0.70 -2.88 -7.54
N THR A 83 1.06 -1.89 -8.36
CA THR A 83 0.44 -0.56 -8.40
C THR A 83 -1.04 -0.65 -8.76
N LEU A 84 -1.40 -1.39 -9.82
CA LEU A 84 -2.80 -1.59 -10.23
C LEU A 84 -3.62 -2.31 -9.17
N ALA A 85 -3.07 -3.36 -8.56
CA ALA A 85 -3.73 -4.04 -7.45
C ALA A 85 -3.94 -3.10 -6.25
N SER A 86 -2.98 -2.22 -5.96
CA SER A 86 -3.10 -1.21 -4.90
C SER A 86 -4.23 -0.22 -5.19
N ALA A 87 -4.39 0.19 -6.45
CA ALA A 87 -5.50 1.04 -6.89
C ALA A 87 -6.85 0.36 -6.64
N THR A 88 -6.96 -0.90 -7.01
CA THR A 88 -8.18 -1.71 -6.82
C THR A 88 -8.55 -1.83 -5.35
N VAL A 89 -7.58 -2.12 -4.47
CA VAL A 89 -7.82 -2.18 -3.01
C VAL A 89 -8.23 -0.81 -2.46
N GLY A 90 -7.56 0.27 -2.89
CA GLY A 90 -7.91 1.63 -2.50
C GLY A 90 -9.34 2.03 -2.91
N LEU A 91 -9.77 1.66 -4.13
CA LEU A 91 -11.12 1.88 -4.62
C LEU A 91 -12.16 1.04 -3.86
N ALA A 92 -11.86 -0.23 -3.60
CA ALA A 92 -12.73 -1.10 -2.80
C ALA A 92 -12.90 -0.54 -1.38
N LEU A 93 -11.83 -0.03 -0.78
CA LEU A 93 -11.86 0.60 0.54
C LEU A 93 -12.77 1.83 0.57
N ILE A 94 -12.67 2.71 -0.43
CA ILE A 94 -13.56 3.87 -0.57
C ILE A 94 -15.01 3.42 -0.76
N ALA A 95 -15.26 2.44 -1.62
CA ALA A 95 -16.61 1.94 -1.87
C ALA A 95 -17.26 1.36 -0.60
N THR A 96 -16.53 0.54 0.16
CA THR A 96 -16.98 -0.02 1.44
C THR A 96 -17.25 1.09 2.44
N ALA A 97 -16.38 2.10 2.54
CA ALA A 97 -16.57 3.22 3.46
C ALA A 97 -17.78 4.08 3.09
N LEU A 98 -18.00 4.37 1.80
CA LEU A 98 -19.19 5.10 1.34
C LEU A 98 -20.46 4.30 1.62
N TYR A 99 -20.46 2.99 1.37
CA TYR A 99 -21.57 2.12 1.71
C TYR A 99 -21.91 2.17 3.21
N LEU A 100 -20.91 2.02 4.08
CA LEU A 100 -21.07 2.10 5.53
C LEU A 100 -21.59 3.48 5.97
N GLY A 101 -21.04 4.55 5.41
CA GLY A 101 -21.47 5.93 5.71
C GLY A 101 -22.91 6.20 5.30
N ILE A 102 -23.33 5.72 4.12
CA ILE A 102 -24.72 5.83 3.65
C ILE A 102 -25.66 5.04 4.57
N GLN A 103 -25.30 3.82 4.96
CA GLN A 103 -26.09 3.01 5.89
C GLN A 103 -26.23 3.69 7.25
N ALA A 104 -25.12 4.22 7.79
CA ALA A 104 -25.12 4.97 9.04
C ALA A 104 -26.05 6.20 8.97
N ALA A 105 -25.97 6.98 7.88
CA ALA A 105 -26.84 8.14 7.67
C ALA A 105 -28.32 7.75 7.55
N LEU A 106 -28.63 6.66 6.83
CA LEU A 106 -29.99 6.15 6.70
C LEU A 106 -30.53 5.63 8.04
N ASN A 107 -29.70 5.00 8.86
CA ASN A 107 -30.10 4.54 10.20
C ASN A 107 -30.43 5.71 11.13
N ILE A 108 -29.66 6.81 11.07
CA ILE A 108 -29.98 8.06 11.78
C ILE A 108 -31.34 8.60 11.33
N TYR A 109 -31.59 8.62 10.02
CA TYR A 109 -32.84 9.14 9.47
C TYR A 109 -34.05 8.26 9.83
N ARG A 110 -33.92 6.93 9.72
CA ARG A 110 -35.01 5.97 9.89
C ARG A 110 -35.27 5.53 11.33
N HIS A 111 -34.44 5.94 12.29
CA HIS A 111 -34.54 5.54 13.70
C HIS A 111 -34.59 4.01 13.87
N THR A 112 -33.82 3.27 13.07
CA THR A 112 -33.79 1.81 13.12
C THR A 112 -33.05 1.33 14.37
N GLU A 113 -33.77 0.67 15.27
CA GLU A 113 -33.19 0.03 16.46
C GLU A 113 -32.59 -1.33 16.09
N TYR A 114 -31.28 -1.49 16.29
CA TYR A 114 -30.62 -2.79 16.23
C TYR A 114 -30.25 -3.21 17.65
N HIS A 115 -30.69 -4.40 18.06
CA HIS A 115 -30.36 -4.98 19.38
C HIS A 115 -29.51 -6.24 19.21
N PRO A 116 -28.17 -6.14 19.18
CA PRO A 116 -27.31 -7.32 19.15
C PRO A 116 -27.38 -8.11 20.45
N THR A 117 -27.55 -9.42 20.31
CA THR A 117 -27.50 -10.42 21.38
C THR A 117 -26.13 -10.40 22.08
N GLY A 118 -26.06 -10.73 23.37
CA GLY A 118 -24.81 -10.69 24.15
C GLY A 118 -23.65 -11.53 23.59
N LEU A 119 -23.95 -12.61 22.87
CA LEU A 119 -22.95 -13.44 22.18
C LEU A 119 -22.30 -12.73 20.99
N ALA A 120 -23.02 -11.84 20.30
CA ALA A 120 -22.48 -11.07 19.17
C ALA A 120 -21.41 -10.06 19.63
N LEU A 121 -21.50 -9.56 20.87
CA LEU A 121 -20.50 -8.66 21.45
C LEU A 121 -19.15 -9.33 21.67
N ILE A 122 -19.16 -10.57 22.19
CA ILE A 122 -17.93 -11.33 22.42
C ILE A 122 -17.27 -11.66 21.07
N GLY A 123 -18.06 -12.09 20.08
CA GLY A 123 -17.56 -12.34 18.74
C GLY A 123 -16.97 -11.09 18.08
N ALA A 124 -17.63 -9.93 18.21
CA ALA A 124 -17.12 -8.65 17.73
C ALA A 124 -15.82 -8.25 18.43
N ALA A 125 -15.73 -8.39 19.76
CA ALA A 125 -14.52 -8.08 20.51
C ALA A 125 -13.32 -8.93 20.10
N VAL A 126 -13.52 -10.25 19.91
CA VAL A 126 -12.49 -11.16 19.40
C VAL A 126 -12.07 -10.77 17.98
N SER A 127 -13.03 -10.45 17.11
CA SER A 127 -12.75 -10.01 15.74
C SER A 127 -11.94 -8.71 15.70
N ILE A 128 -12.27 -7.74 16.57
CA ILE A 128 -11.54 -6.47 16.69
C ILE A 128 -10.09 -6.73 17.13
N ALA A 129 -9.89 -7.55 18.17
CA ALA A 129 -8.56 -7.85 18.69
C ALA A 129 -7.68 -8.54 17.62
N LEU A 130 -8.24 -9.51 16.91
CA LEU A 130 -7.52 -10.23 15.84
C LEU A 130 -7.21 -9.30 14.66
N LYS A 131 -8.17 -8.50 14.19
CA LYS A 131 -7.96 -7.58 13.05
C LYS A 131 -6.98 -6.45 13.39
N GLU A 132 -6.99 -5.88 14.60
CA GLU A 132 -6.01 -4.85 14.98
C GLU A 132 -4.59 -5.43 15.13
N GLY A 133 -4.47 -6.65 15.69
CA GLY A 133 -3.18 -7.36 15.73
C GLY A 133 -2.64 -7.64 14.33
N LEU A 134 -3.51 -8.07 13.42
CA LEU A 134 -3.15 -8.32 12.02
C LEU A 134 -2.78 -7.02 11.29
N TYR A 135 -3.48 -5.91 11.54
CA TYR A 135 -3.14 -4.60 11.01
C TYR A 135 -1.71 -4.21 11.37
N HIS A 136 -1.34 -4.29 12.66
CA HIS A 136 -0.01 -3.91 13.10
C HIS A 136 1.09 -4.77 12.46
N TYR A 137 0.87 -6.08 12.37
CA TYR A 137 1.79 -7.00 11.71
C TYR A 137 1.94 -6.70 10.20
N THR A 138 0.81 -6.46 9.53
CA THR A 138 0.75 -6.24 8.08
C THR A 138 1.30 -4.88 7.69
N VAL A 139 0.95 -3.80 8.40
CA VAL A 139 1.46 -2.45 8.10
C VAL A 139 2.95 -2.33 8.37
N HIS A 140 3.45 -2.97 9.43
CA HIS A 140 4.87 -2.98 9.75
C HIS A 140 5.65 -3.66 8.63
N THR A 141 5.20 -4.83 8.19
CA THR A 141 5.87 -5.55 7.10
C THR A 141 5.71 -4.84 5.76
N GLY A 142 4.52 -4.32 5.44
CA GLY A 142 4.25 -3.58 4.22
C GLY A 142 5.14 -2.36 4.06
N ARG A 143 5.34 -1.58 5.13
CA ARG A 143 6.28 -0.45 5.15
C ARG A 143 7.73 -0.90 5.03
N ARG A 144 8.12 -1.98 5.70
CA ARG A 144 9.48 -2.55 5.62
C ARG A 144 9.84 -2.99 4.20
N ILE A 145 8.90 -3.62 3.48
CA ILE A 145 9.11 -4.11 2.10
C ILE A 145 8.67 -3.11 1.03
N LYS A 146 8.28 -1.89 1.42
CA LYS A 146 7.83 -0.79 0.54
C LYS A 146 6.67 -1.15 -0.40
N SER A 147 5.81 -2.07 0.03
CA SER A 147 4.64 -2.50 -0.74
C SER A 147 3.43 -1.65 -0.41
N GLN A 148 3.02 -0.80 -1.36
CA GLN A 148 1.76 -0.07 -1.23
C GLN A 148 0.57 -1.03 -1.19
N LEU A 149 0.65 -2.17 -1.88
CA LEU A 149 -0.39 -3.18 -1.90
C LEU A 149 -0.61 -3.83 -0.52
N VAL A 150 0.47 -4.19 0.18
CA VAL A 150 0.38 -4.74 1.53
C VAL A 150 -0.08 -3.69 2.54
N VAL A 151 0.40 -2.44 2.42
CA VAL A 151 -0.07 -1.35 3.28
C VAL A 151 -1.56 -1.08 3.05
N ALA A 152 -2.03 -1.09 1.82
CA ALA A 152 -3.44 -0.95 1.49
C ALA A 152 -4.27 -2.09 2.09
N ASN A 153 -3.79 -3.34 2.01
CA ASN A 153 -4.46 -4.47 2.64
C ASN A 153 -4.57 -4.32 4.16
N ALA A 154 -3.50 -3.86 4.81
CA ALA A 154 -3.53 -3.59 6.25
C ALA A 154 -4.63 -2.59 6.62
N TRP A 155 -4.75 -1.50 5.85
CA TRP A 155 -5.78 -0.49 6.08
C TRP A 155 -7.20 -1.00 5.81
N HIS A 156 -7.38 -1.90 4.85
CA HIS A 156 -8.65 -2.61 4.66
C HIS A 156 -9.03 -3.41 5.91
N GLN A 157 -8.13 -4.24 6.42
CA GLN A 157 -8.35 -5.02 7.65
C GLN A 157 -8.67 -4.12 8.86
N ARG A 158 -7.99 -2.97 8.96
CA ARG A 158 -8.24 -1.99 10.04
C ARG A 158 -9.58 -1.29 9.91
N SER A 159 -10.01 -0.97 8.69
CA SER A 159 -11.33 -0.39 8.42
C SER A 159 -12.43 -1.26 9.02
N ASP A 160 -12.33 -2.58 8.87
CA ASP A 160 -13.31 -3.50 9.41
C ASP A 160 -13.27 -3.59 10.94
N ALA A 161 -12.07 -3.50 11.53
CA ALA A 161 -11.90 -3.43 12.97
C ALA A 161 -12.56 -2.15 13.54
N LEU A 162 -12.33 -1.00 12.91
CA LEU A 162 -12.91 0.28 13.30
C LEU A 162 -14.44 0.29 13.15
N SER A 163 -14.95 -0.31 12.06
CA SER A 163 -16.39 -0.49 11.86
C SER A 163 -17.00 -1.35 12.97
N SER A 164 -16.34 -2.45 13.35
CA SER A 164 -16.77 -3.31 14.45
C SER A 164 -16.72 -2.62 15.81
N VAL A 165 -15.75 -1.73 16.04
CA VAL A 165 -15.67 -0.89 17.25
C VAL A 165 -16.84 0.09 17.33
N ALA A 166 -17.21 0.73 16.22
CA ALA A 166 -18.37 1.64 16.19
C ALA A 166 -19.65 0.92 16.62
N VAL A 167 -19.90 -0.27 16.06
CA VAL A 167 -21.02 -1.13 16.44
C VAL A 167 -20.94 -1.50 17.92
N LEU A 168 -19.78 -1.93 18.42
CA LEU A 168 -19.61 -2.32 19.82
C LEU A 168 -19.93 -1.16 20.77
N LEU A 169 -19.45 0.05 20.48
CA LEU A 169 -19.76 1.25 21.26
C LEU A 169 -21.25 1.57 21.22
N GLY A 170 -21.89 1.42 20.06
CA GLY A 170 -23.34 1.54 19.89
C GLY A 170 -24.14 0.63 20.81
N VAL A 171 -23.80 -0.66 20.81
CA VAL A 171 -24.50 -1.67 21.62
C VAL A 171 -24.29 -1.47 23.11
N VAL A 172 -23.06 -1.17 23.54
CA VAL A 172 -22.75 -0.87 24.95
C VAL A 172 -23.48 0.40 25.39
N GLY A 173 -23.50 1.44 24.56
CA GLY A 173 -24.24 2.67 24.81
C GLY A 173 -25.74 2.42 25.00
N ALA A 174 -26.36 1.64 24.10
CA ALA A 174 -27.77 1.27 24.19
C ALA A 174 -28.12 0.47 25.45
N ARG A 175 -27.18 -0.35 25.97
CA ARG A 175 -27.35 -1.12 27.22
C ARG A 175 -27.31 -0.23 28.47
N LEU A 176 -26.53 0.85 28.46
CA LEU A 176 -26.46 1.82 29.57
C LEU A 176 -27.66 2.77 29.57
N LYS A 177 -28.03 3.28 28.39
CA LYS A 177 -29.23 4.08 28.18
C LYS A 177 -29.87 3.74 26.83
N PRO A 178 -31.14 3.28 26.78
CA PRO A 178 -31.82 2.94 25.53
C PRO A 178 -31.90 4.08 24.50
N THR A 179 -31.90 5.34 24.97
CA THR A 179 -31.88 6.55 24.13
C THR A 179 -30.55 6.79 23.40
N TRP A 180 -29.49 6.04 23.72
CA TRP A 180 -28.16 6.19 23.13
C TRP A 180 -27.93 5.31 21.90
N HIS A 181 -28.95 4.63 21.38
CA HIS A 181 -28.86 3.81 20.17
C HIS A 181 -28.33 4.57 18.93
N ILE A 182 -28.52 5.90 18.87
CA ILE A 182 -28.07 6.73 17.74
C ILE A 182 -26.54 6.94 17.75
N LEU A 183 -25.85 6.75 18.88
CA LEU A 183 -24.39 6.91 18.98
C LEU A 183 -23.61 5.95 18.09
N ASP A 184 -24.16 4.75 17.83
CA ASP A 184 -23.58 3.79 16.88
C ASP A 184 -23.44 4.41 15.49
N SER A 185 -24.54 4.93 14.96
CA SER A 185 -24.58 5.49 13.62
C SER A 185 -23.71 6.74 13.49
N PHE A 186 -23.59 7.58 14.54
CA PHE A 186 -22.63 8.68 14.53
C PHE A 186 -21.17 8.20 14.53
N ALA A 187 -20.84 7.18 15.33
CA ALA A 187 -19.52 6.59 15.36
C ALA A 187 -19.17 5.93 14.02
N ALA A 188 -20.10 5.18 13.43
CA ALA A 188 -19.94 4.55 12.13
C ALA A 188 -19.75 5.60 11.02
N LEU A 189 -20.51 6.70 11.06
CA LEU A 189 -20.36 7.81 10.11
C LEU A 189 -18.98 8.47 10.24
N LEU A 190 -18.51 8.73 11.46
CA LEU A 190 -17.19 9.27 11.72
C LEU A 190 -16.08 8.33 11.21
N VAL A 191 -16.18 7.04 11.51
CA VAL A 191 -15.24 6.01 11.06
C VAL A 191 -15.21 5.93 9.53
N SER A 192 -16.37 5.96 8.87
CA SER A 192 -16.45 5.93 7.41
C SER A 192 -15.69 7.09 6.76
N PHE A 193 -15.76 8.30 7.31
CA PHE A 193 -15.00 9.46 6.82
C PHE A 193 -13.48 9.23 6.91
N PHE A 194 -12.99 8.69 8.02
CA PHE A 194 -11.57 8.37 8.17
C PHE A 194 -11.12 7.30 7.17
N ILE A 195 -11.93 6.28 6.93
CA ILE A 195 -11.62 5.22 5.96
C ILE A 195 -11.58 5.79 4.53
N VAL A 196 -12.54 6.65 4.16
CA VAL A 196 -12.51 7.34 2.85
C VAL A 196 -11.22 8.11 2.67
N LYS A 197 -10.78 8.87 3.69
CA LYS A 197 -9.50 9.60 3.63
C LYS A 197 -8.33 8.66 3.36
N VAL A 198 -8.24 7.54 4.08
CA VAL A 198 -7.18 6.55 3.90
C VAL A 198 -7.21 5.96 2.48
N GLY A 199 -8.39 5.62 1.98
CA GLY A 199 -8.55 5.14 0.60
C GLY A 199 -8.11 6.17 -0.45
N LEU A 200 -8.43 7.45 -0.25
CA LEU A 200 -7.96 8.54 -1.11
C LEU A 200 -6.45 8.74 -1.04
N ASP A 201 -5.82 8.60 0.13
CA ASP A 201 -4.38 8.69 0.29
C ASP A 201 -3.65 7.53 -0.44
N ILE A 202 -4.18 6.31 -0.35
CA ILE A 202 -3.69 5.14 -1.10
C ILE A 202 -3.83 5.39 -2.61
N LEU A 203 -5.01 5.83 -3.06
CA LEU A 203 -5.28 6.10 -4.46
C LEU A 203 -4.38 7.21 -5.01
N ARG A 204 -4.19 8.30 -4.25
CA ARG A 204 -3.29 9.39 -4.61
C ARG A 204 -1.86 8.91 -4.76
N THR A 205 -1.38 8.08 -3.84
CA THR A 205 -0.02 7.50 -3.90
C THR A 205 0.14 6.61 -5.13
N THR A 206 -0.87 5.78 -5.39
CA THR A 206 -0.89 4.85 -6.53
C THR A 206 -0.95 5.57 -7.87
N LEU A 207 -1.78 6.61 -7.98
CA LEU A 207 -1.87 7.44 -9.19
C LEU A 207 -0.56 8.18 -9.45
N ARG A 208 0.11 8.68 -8.39
CA ARG A 208 1.43 9.31 -8.54
C ARG A 208 2.47 8.33 -9.07
N GLU A 209 2.48 7.10 -8.57
CA GLU A 209 3.35 6.03 -9.07
C GLU A 209 3.01 5.68 -10.52
N PHE A 210 1.72 5.57 -10.85
CA PHE A 210 1.25 5.24 -12.19
C PHE A 210 1.61 6.31 -13.24
N THR A 211 1.56 7.59 -12.88
CA THR A 211 1.92 8.72 -13.75
C THR A 211 3.41 9.06 -13.71
N ASP A 212 4.26 8.17 -13.18
CA ASP A 212 5.72 8.38 -13.10
C ASP A 212 6.11 9.69 -12.39
N THR A 213 5.36 10.07 -11.36
CA THR A 213 5.62 11.29 -10.60
C THR A 213 6.96 11.20 -9.89
N ALA A 214 7.75 12.27 -9.98
CA ALA A 214 9.03 12.36 -9.31
C ALA A 214 8.91 12.17 -7.77
N PRO A 215 9.92 11.55 -7.14
CA PRO A 215 10.00 11.44 -5.68
C PRO A 215 10.21 12.81 -5.02
N GLN A 216 10.27 12.81 -3.70
CA GLN A 216 10.46 14.05 -2.93
C GLN A 216 11.81 14.71 -3.27
N PRO A 217 11.91 16.05 -3.23
CA PRO A 217 13.13 16.79 -3.61
C PRO A 217 14.38 16.34 -2.85
N GLU A 218 14.23 15.85 -1.63
CA GLU A 218 15.31 15.33 -0.80
C GLU A 218 16.01 14.14 -1.47
N ILE A 219 15.25 13.23 -2.10
CA ILE A 219 15.79 12.09 -2.84
C ILE A 219 16.50 12.57 -4.11
N LEU A 220 15.90 13.51 -4.84
CA LEU A 220 16.49 14.09 -6.06
C LEU A 220 17.82 14.79 -5.76
N ASN A 221 17.87 15.57 -4.68
CA ASN A 221 19.08 16.24 -4.23
C ASN A 221 20.14 15.24 -3.78
N LYS A 222 19.74 14.16 -3.09
CA LYS A 222 20.67 13.10 -2.70
C LYS A 222 21.32 12.42 -3.91
N ILE A 223 20.51 12.07 -4.91
CA ILE A 223 20.98 11.50 -6.19
C ILE A 223 21.94 12.46 -6.88
N ALA A 224 21.54 13.72 -7.03
CA ALA A 224 22.35 14.72 -7.71
C ALA A 224 23.69 14.99 -7.00
N ASN A 225 23.69 15.07 -5.67
CA ASN A 225 24.90 15.28 -4.89
C ASN A 225 25.86 14.09 -4.98
N CYS A 226 25.34 12.86 -4.96
CA CYS A 226 26.15 11.66 -5.15
C CYS A 226 26.81 11.65 -6.54
N ILE A 227 26.06 11.90 -7.61
CA ILE A 227 26.62 11.95 -8.98
C ILE A 227 27.69 13.03 -9.11
N ARG A 228 27.42 14.24 -8.61
CA ARG A 228 28.39 15.36 -8.67
C ARG A 228 29.65 15.14 -7.83
N SER A 229 29.61 14.23 -6.86
CA SER A 229 30.78 13.88 -6.05
C SER A 229 31.76 12.94 -6.76
N VAL A 230 31.34 12.33 -7.88
CA VAL A 230 32.14 11.38 -8.64
C VAL A 230 33.20 12.11 -9.46
N GLU A 231 34.47 11.72 -9.30
CA GLU A 231 35.57 12.28 -10.06
C GLU A 231 35.38 12.07 -11.57
N GLY A 232 35.58 13.14 -12.34
CA GLY A 232 35.40 13.14 -13.79
C GLY A 232 34.02 13.57 -14.28
N VAL A 233 33.03 13.71 -13.38
CA VAL A 233 31.75 14.35 -13.70
C VAL A 233 31.90 15.87 -13.64
N ILE A 234 31.73 16.54 -14.78
CA ILE A 234 31.80 18.00 -14.92
C ILE A 234 30.44 18.63 -14.55
N ASP A 235 29.36 18.05 -15.09
CA ASP A 235 27.99 18.48 -14.82
C ASP A 235 27.01 17.30 -14.99
N MET A 236 25.75 17.50 -14.63
CA MET A 236 24.68 16.55 -14.87
C MET A 236 23.38 17.25 -15.26
N HIS A 237 22.61 16.62 -16.15
CA HIS A 237 21.32 17.13 -16.59
C HIS A 237 20.32 15.99 -16.88
N ASP A 238 19.09 16.39 -17.21
CA ASP A 238 17.94 15.50 -17.50
C ASP A 238 17.73 14.40 -16.44
N LEU A 239 17.90 14.73 -15.15
CA LEU A 239 17.64 13.79 -14.07
C LEU A 239 16.14 13.49 -13.99
N ARG A 240 15.77 12.27 -14.34
CA ARG A 240 14.41 11.75 -14.24
C ARG A 240 14.39 10.56 -13.31
N VAL A 241 13.51 10.62 -12.33
CA VAL A 241 13.35 9.56 -11.34
C VAL A 241 11.87 9.25 -11.19
N ARG A 242 11.52 7.97 -11.28
CA ARG A 242 10.15 7.46 -11.10
C ARG A 242 10.13 6.37 -10.04
N THR A 243 8.94 6.07 -9.52
CA THR A 243 8.72 4.95 -8.59
C THR A 243 7.99 3.82 -9.31
N SER A 244 8.39 2.58 -9.06
CA SER A 244 7.74 1.39 -9.61
C SER A 244 7.85 0.24 -8.62
N GLY A 245 6.71 -0.25 -8.11
CA GLY A 245 6.67 -1.35 -7.13
C GLY A 245 7.37 -1.00 -5.81
N GLY A 246 7.32 0.26 -5.40
CA GLY A 246 7.97 0.74 -4.17
C GLY A 246 9.47 0.99 -4.27
N LEU A 247 10.07 0.85 -5.45
CA LEU A 247 11.49 1.11 -5.72
C LEU A 247 11.65 2.28 -6.70
N TYR A 248 12.80 2.95 -6.67
CA TYR A 248 13.12 4.02 -7.59
C TYR A 248 13.80 3.49 -8.85
N GLN A 249 13.42 4.06 -9.99
CA GLN A 249 14.11 3.90 -11.26
C GLN A 249 14.54 5.28 -11.75
N MET A 250 15.76 5.40 -12.24
CA MET A 250 16.27 6.68 -12.71
C MET A 250 17.00 6.59 -14.04
N GLU A 251 16.93 7.70 -14.77
CA GLU A 251 17.78 8.02 -15.91
C GLU A 251 18.36 9.42 -15.72
N THR A 252 19.62 9.61 -16.14
CA THR A 252 20.28 10.91 -16.08
C THR A 252 21.43 10.96 -17.08
N HIS A 253 21.82 12.16 -17.46
CA HIS A 253 22.98 12.41 -18.29
C HIS A 253 24.09 13.02 -17.43
N ILE A 254 25.30 12.47 -17.53
CA ILE A 254 26.51 13.06 -16.96
C ILE A 254 27.35 13.67 -18.07
N VAL A 255 27.93 14.83 -17.80
CA VAL A 255 28.85 15.53 -18.70
C VAL A 255 30.27 15.21 -18.27
N VAL A 256 31.09 14.70 -19.19
CA VAL A 256 32.50 14.36 -18.97
C VAL A 256 33.39 15.00 -20.03
N ASP A 257 34.71 14.98 -19.86
CA ASP A 257 35.64 15.50 -20.87
C ASP A 257 35.48 14.73 -22.21
N GLY A 258 35.25 15.48 -23.30
CA GLY A 258 35.05 14.93 -24.64
C GLY A 258 36.29 14.30 -25.27
N ALA A 259 37.48 14.51 -24.69
CA ALA A 259 38.71 13.85 -25.12
C ALA A 259 38.85 12.41 -24.57
N LEU A 260 38.00 12.01 -23.62
CA LEU A 260 38.04 10.67 -23.03
C LEU A 260 37.64 9.60 -24.04
N THR A 261 38.29 8.43 -23.93
CA THR A 261 37.86 7.24 -24.65
C THR A 261 36.50 6.75 -24.12
N VAL A 262 35.77 5.99 -24.96
CA VAL A 262 34.50 5.37 -24.56
C VAL A 262 34.65 4.53 -23.27
N THR A 263 35.78 3.84 -23.11
CA THR A 263 36.10 3.05 -21.93
C THR A 263 36.23 3.91 -20.67
N GLU A 264 36.87 5.07 -20.77
CA GLU A 264 37.04 6.00 -19.64
C GLU A 264 35.71 6.64 -19.25
N GLY A 265 34.92 7.09 -20.23
CA GLY A 265 33.56 7.58 -19.98
C GLY A 265 32.66 6.52 -19.33
N HIS A 266 32.73 5.27 -19.80
CA HIS A 266 32.01 4.15 -19.19
C HIS A 266 32.44 3.91 -17.74
N ARG A 267 33.73 4.07 -17.42
CA ARG A 267 34.24 3.92 -16.05
C ARG A 267 33.68 4.99 -15.11
N ILE A 268 33.55 6.24 -15.58
CA ILE A 268 32.92 7.33 -14.81
C ILE A 268 31.44 7.04 -14.57
N ALA A 269 30.71 6.60 -15.62
CA ALA A 269 29.31 6.19 -15.48
C ALA A 269 29.15 5.05 -14.45
N LYS A 270 30.04 4.04 -14.46
CA LYS A 270 30.04 2.96 -13.46
C LYS A 270 30.37 3.43 -12.05
N ALA A 271 31.25 4.41 -11.90
CA ALA A 271 31.50 5.03 -10.59
C ALA A 271 30.26 5.76 -10.06
N ALA A 272 29.54 6.48 -10.94
CA ALA A 272 28.26 7.12 -10.57
C ALA A 272 27.19 6.10 -10.21
N GLU A 273 27.00 5.03 -10.99
CA GLU A 273 26.10 3.92 -10.63
C GLU A 273 26.45 3.32 -9.26
N SER A 274 27.74 3.15 -8.95
CA SER A 274 28.20 2.55 -7.69
C SER A 274 27.92 3.46 -6.50
N CYS A 275 28.22 4.77 -6.62
CA CYS A 275 27.86 5.76 -5.60
C CYS A 275 26.35 5.73 -5.33
N LEU A 276 25.53 5.69 -6.38
CA LEU A 276 24.07 5.68 -6.25
C LEU A 276 23.55 4.43 -5.58
N ALA A 277 24.12 3.26 -5.89
CA ALA A 277 23.74 2.00 -5.27
C ALA A 277 24.08 1.95 -3.77
N GLU A 278 25.14 2.65 -3.33
CA GLU A 278 25.53 2.75 -1.93
C GLU A 278 24.73 3.80 -1.16
N GLU A 279 24.55 4.98 -1.75
CA GLU A 279 23.90 6.12 -1.08
C GLU A 279 22.38 6.06 -1.12
N VAL A 280 21.78 5.43 -2.14
CA VAL A 280 20.32 5.43 -2.33
C VAL A 280 19.84 3.97 -2.41
N PRO A 281 19.58 3.33 -1.25
CA PRO A 281 19.35 1.88 -1.17
C PRO A 281 18.07 1.39 -1.88
N ASP A 282 17.20 2.30 -2.31
CA ASP A 282 15.94 2.01 -3.01
C ASP A 282 16.01 2.16 -4.53
N LEU A 283 17.16 2.57 -5.06
CA LEU A 283 17.37 2.61 -6.51
C LEU A 283 17.50 1.18 -7.02
N ASP A 284 16.59 0.78 -7.90
CA ASP A 284 16.59 -0.53 -8.56
C ASP A 284 17.26 -0.50 -9.92
N GLN A 285 16.85 0.46 -10.75
CA GLN A 285 17.32 0.59 -12.12
C GLN A 285 17.96 1.97 -12.29
N ILE A 286 19.22 1.97 -12.72
CA ILE A 286 20.01 3.18 -12.94
C ILE A 286 20.47 3.15 -14.40
N ILE A 287 20.16 4.21 -15.14
CA ILE A 287 20.67 4.43 -16.49
C ILE A 287 21.42 5.75 -16.49
N VAL A 288 22.72 5.69 -16.76
CA VAL A 288 23.58 6.87 -16.86
C VAL A 288 24.04 7.00 -18.30
N HIS A 289 23.58 8.05 -18.98
CA HIS A 289 24.10 8.42 -20.29
C HIS A 289 25.33 9.32 -20.13
N VAL A 290 26.33 9.15 -21.00
CA VAL A 290 27.56 9.94 -20.96
C VAL A 290 27.56 10.91 -22.13
N ASP A 291 27.51 12.20 -21.81
CA ASP A 291 27.60 13.28 -22.78
C ASP A 291 28.99 13.93 -22.73
N PRO A 292 29.61 14.25 -23.87
CA PRO A 292 30.85 15.00 -23.90
C PRO A 292 30.58 16.47 -23.58
N ALA A 293 31.47 17.09 -22.81
CA ALA A 293 31.52 18.54 -22.68
C ALA A 293 31.81 19.13 -24.06
N ILE A 294 30.85 19.85 -24.62
CA ILE A 294 31.05 20.57 -25.88
C ILE A 294 31.82 21.84 -25.55
N GLU A 295 33.03 22.00 -26.08
CA GLU A 295 33.66 23.32 -26.11
C GLU A 295 32.76 24.23 -26.95
N GLU A 296 32.08 25.18 -26.30
CA GLU A 296 31.56 26.34 -27.03
C GLU A 296 32.76 27.04 -27.65
N LYS A 297 32.98 26.82 -28.96
CA LYS A 297 33.81 27.71 -29.76
C LYS A 297 33.22 29.10 -29.59
N LYS A 298 33.89 29.94 -28.80
CA LYS A 298 33.66 31.39 -28.79
C LYS A 298 33.74 31.84 -30.24
N THR A 299 32.60 32.16 -30.82
CA THR A 299 32.52 32.86 -32.10
C THR A 299 33.18 34.22 -31.88
N GLU A 300 34.36 34.41 -32.47
CA GLU A 300 35.06 35.71 -32.56
C GLU A 300 34.21 36.76 -33.28
#